data_AF-A0A9D2HLJ3-F1
#
_entry.id   AF-A0A9D2HLJ3-F1
#
_cell.length_a   1.000
_cell.length_b   1.000
_cell.length_c   1.000
_cell.angle_alpha   90.00
_cell.angle_beta   90.00
_cell.angle_gamma   90.00
#
_symmetry.space_group_name_H-M   'P 1'
#
loop_
_entity.id
_entity.type
_entity.pdbx_description
1 polymer ?
#
loop_
_entity_poly.entity_id
_entity_poly.type
_entity_poly.pdbx_seq_one_letter_code
_entity_poly.pdbx_strand_id
1 'polypeptide(L)'
;MNLAGTEGFSLSLDFSANPGDNGGGGVSVFTYNNLSAFVDNFGVLEVSVGGQNIQSAQWAIGVNAPTSLEVRIEADKALHVILNGNDIGRIANANVGGPGQLVLGNPTGTEGSITYTSVNARQDANAGQGGGGGNGGDAAVDGDPAPGRVLIHFGTGNDSAEDYYVIDKSDATLNGLGIADADVTTQTNAQTSLTRIEDALVRHAEIRTYLGGLQNRLENTVSNLTIQSENTAASESRISDVDVAQEMQTFIRNQVLTQSAVSMLTQANSMPRMVMSLIF
;
A
#
# COMPACT_ATOMS: atom_id res chain seq x y z
N MET A 1 33.34 -34.36 51.46
CA MET A 1 34.73 -33.87 51.41
C MET A 1 34.68 -32.52 50.73
N ASN A 2 35.03 -31.45 51.44
CA ASN A 2 34.94 -30.08 50.95
C ASN A 2 36.13 -29.83 50.01
N LEU A 3 35.88 -29.44 48.75
CA LEU A 3 36.93 -28.98 47.84
C LEU A 3 36.44 -27.74 47.10
N ALA A 4 36.84 -26.59 47.63
CA ALA A 4 36.90 -25.34 46.89
C ALA A 4 38.19 -25.34 46.05
N GLY A 5 38.04 -25.30 44.73
CA GLY A 5 39.15 -25.23 43.77
C GLY A 5 38.63 -24.73 42.42
N THR A 6 39.18 -23.61 41.97
CA THR A 6 38.66 -22.72 40.92
C THR A 6 38.95 -23.17 39.48
N GLU A 7 39.20 -24.46 39.25
CA GLU A 7 39.50 -25.03 37.94
C GLU A 7 38.63 -26.29 37.77
N GLY A 8 37.93 -26.40 36.64
CA GLY A 8 36.81 -27.33 36.42
C GLY A 8 37.07 -28.74 36.95
N PHE A 9 36.28 -29.15 37.95
CA PHE A 9 36.29 -30.51 38.49
C PHE A 9 35.64 -31.46 37.48
N SER A 10 36.41 -32.36 36.87
CA SER A 10 35.87 -33.50 36.13
C SER A 10 35.94 -34.75 37.00
N LEU A 11 34.76 -35.26 37.38
CA LEU A 11 34.60 -36.54 38.07
C LEU A 11 34.52 -37.65 37.01
N SER A 12 35.56 -38.49 36.90
CA SER A 12 35.51 -39.70 36.07
C SER A 12 35.20 -40.89 36.99
N LEU A 13 34.02 -41.48 36.82
CA LEU A 13 33.63 -42.72 37.48
C LEU A 13 33.53 -43.82 36.42
N ASP A 14 34.21 -44.94 36.67
CA ASP A 14 34.16 -46.14 35.83
C ASP A 14 33.10 -47.10 36.39
N PHE A 15 32.14 -47.49 35.55
CA PHE A 15 31.04 -48.38 35.94
C PHE A 15 30.96 -49.56 34.96
N SER A 16 31.33 -50.76 35.40
CA SER A 16 31.12 -51.99 34.62
C SER A 16 29.77 -52.62 34.98
N ALA A 17 28.93 -52.92 33.99
CA ALA A 17 27.66 -53.64 34.19
C ALA A 17 27.91 -55.05 34.78
N ASN A 18 27.25 -55.39 35.88
CA ASN A 18 27.24 -56.76 36.41
C ASN A 18 26.11 -57.56 35.71
N PRO A 19 26.39 -58.60 34.91
CA PRO A 19 25.43 -59.22 34.00
C PRO A 19 24.36 -60.12 34.68
N GLY A 20 24.10 -59.94 35.98
CA GLY A 20 23.31 -60.85 36.80
C GLY A 20 21.87 -60.44 37.11
N ASP A 21 21.43 -59.20 36.85
CA ASP A 21 20.12 -58.72 37.32
C ASP A 21 19.10 -58.57 36.17
N ASN A 22 18.41 -59.68 35.86
CA ASN A 22 17.26 -59.73 34.94
C ASN A 22 15.98 -59.22 35.65
N GLY A 23 16.01 -57.96 36.11
CA GLY A 23 14.96 -57.34 36.89
C GLY A 23 14.65 -55.91 36.48
N GLY A 24 14.42 -55.65 35.19
CA GLY A 24 13.62 -54.52 34.68
C GLY A 24 13.98 -53.07 35.08
N GLY A 25 15.15 -52.79 35.67
CA GLY A 25 15.54 -51.43 36.07
C GLY A 25 17.00 -51.16 35.73
N GLY A 26 17.24 -50.12 34.93
CA GLY A 26 18.60 -49.70 34.53
C GLY A 26 19.49 -49.32 35.71
N VAL A 27 20.80 -49.22 35.46
CA VAL A 27 21.79 -48.86 36.48
C VAL A 27 21.76 -47.34 36.70
N SER A 28 21.35 -46.89 37.89
CA SER A 28 21.35 -45.46 38.27
C SER A 28 22.77 -44.92 38.39
N VAL A 29 23.14 -43.99 37.50
CA VAL A 29 24.46 -43.34 37.42
C VAL A 29 24.57 -42.21 38.43
N PHE A 30 23.55 -41.33 38.50
CA PHE A 30 23.41 -40.30 39.54
C PHE A 30 21.93 -39.91 39.72
N THR A 31 21.53 -39.55 40.94
CA THR A 31 20.26 -38.88 41.22
C THR A 31 20.51 -37.70 42.14
N TYR A 32 20.18 -36.48 41.70
CA TYR A 32 20.28 -35.28 42.52
C TYR A 32 19.05 -34.39 42.33
N ASN A 33 18.30 -34.17 43.42
CA ASN A 33 16.99 -33.52 43.45
C ASN A 33 16.04 -34.09 42.39
N ASN A 34 16.00 -33.46 41.22
CA ASN A 34 15.14 -33.84 40.11
C ASN A 34 15.90 -34.32 38.88
N LEU A 35 17.23 -34.23 38.81
CA LEU A 35 18.02 -34.74 37.68
C LEU A 35 18.50 -36.16 38.00
N SER A 36 18.15 -37.11 37.14
CA SER A 36 18.58 -38.49 37.23
C SER A 36 19.18 -38.93 35.91
N ALA A 37 20.19 -39.80 35.96
CA ALA A 37 20.71 -40.45 34.78
C ALA A 37 20.90 -41.94 35.07
N PHE A 38 20.45 -42.78 34.14
CA PHE A 38 20.53 -44.23 34.25
C PHE A 38 20.96 -44.81 32.91
N VAL A 39 21.76 -45.87 32.95
CA VAL A 39 22.09 -46.64 31.75
C VAL A 39 21.11 -47.80 31.66
N ASP A 40 20.42 -47.92 30.54
CA ASP A 40 19.47 -49.00 30.31
C ASP A 40 20.20 -50.34 30.04
N ASN A 41 19.43 -51.42 29.89
CA ASN A 41 19.98 -52.75 29.64
C ASN A 41 20.65 -52.91 28.26
N PHE A 42 20.60 -51.88 27.41
CA PHE A 42 21.24 -51.82 26.10
C PHE A 42 22.48 -50.92 26.10
N GLY A 43 22.88 -50.38 27.25
CA GLY A 43 24.07 -49.56 27.40
C GLY A 43 23.88 -48.10 27.00
N VAL A 44 22.63 -47.65 26.81
CA VAL A 44 22.31 -46.26 26.46
C VAL A 44 22.14 -45.46 27.74
N LEU A 45 22.88 -44.35 27.86
CA LEU A 45 22.69 -43.38 28.94
C LEU A 45 21.43 -42.55 28.69
N GLU A 46 20.43 -42.73 29.55
CA GLU A 46 19.23 -41.91 29.61
C GLU A 46 19.37 -40.89 30.73
N VAL A 47 19.08 -39.62 30.43
CA VAL A 47 19.09 -38.52 31.41
C VAL A 47 17.67 -37.99 31.51
N SER A 48 17.16 -37.82 32.73
CA SER A 48 15.79 -37.43 33.03
C SER A 48 15.74 -36.31 34.06
N VAL A 49 14.82 -35.36 33.89
CA VAL A 49 14.46 -34.37 34.91
C VAL A 49 13.03 -34.60 35.39
N GLY A 50 12.80 -34.75 36.70
CA GLY A 50 11.48 -34.93 37.30
C GLY A 50 10.76 -36.20 36.85
N GLY A 51 11.51 -37.24 36.45
CA GLY A 51 10.97 -38.52 35.95
C GLY A 51 10.63 -38.53 34.45
N GLN A 52 10.87 -37.44 33.71
CA GLN A 52 10.70 -37.37 32.26
C GLN A 52 12.05 -37.46 31.54
N ASN A 53 12.18 -38.34 30.54
CA ASN A 53 13.43 -38.54 29.79
C ASN A 53 13.72 -37.30 28.90
N ILE A 54 14.93 -36.73 28.99
CA ILE A 54 15.31 -35.50 28.27
C ILE A 54 15.46 -35.75 26.75
N GLN A 55 15.68 -37.00 26.31
CA GLN A 55 15.61 -37.34 24.88
C GLN A 55 14.18 -37.24 24.33
N SER A 56 13.16 -37.43 25.18
CA SER A 56 11.75 -37.13 24.84
C SER A 56 11.37 -35.67 25.10
N ALA A 57 12.14 -34.95 25.92
CA ALA A 57 12.12 -33.48 25.98
C ALA A 57 12.95 -32.87 24.82
N GLN A 58 12.70 -33.40 23.62
CA GLN A 58 13.00 -32.75 22.37
C GLN A 58 12.38 -31.36 22.43
N TRP A 59 13.23 -30.34 22.36
CA TRP A 59 12.80 -28.97 22.14
C TRP A 59 11.76 -29.00 21.04
N ALA A 60 10.60 -28.37 21.27
CA ALA A 60 9.38 -28.46 20.47
C ALA A 60 9.58 -28.13 18.97
N ILE A 61 10.23 -29.03 18.26
CA ILE A 61 10.40 -29.12 16.81
C ILE A 61 10.34 -30.62 16.54
N GLY A 62 9.12 -31.16 16.65
CA GLY A 62 8.81 -32.54 16.34
C GLY A 62 9.06 -32.80 14.85
N VAL A 63 9.94 -33.75 14.58
CA VAL A 63 10.16 -34.37 13.26
C VAL A 63 9.05 -35.37 12.94
N ASN A 64 7.83 -34.87 12.84
CA ASN A 64 6.80 -35.44 11.97
C ASN A 64 6.30 -34.25 11.17
N ALA A 65 6.56 -34.25 9.86
CA ALA A 65 6.26 -33.12 8.99
C ALA A 65 4.88 -32.56 9.34
N PRO A 66 4.75 -31.29 9.76
CA PRO A 66 3.45 -30.74 10.12
C PRO A 66 2.55 -30.87 8.89
N THR A 67 1.54 -31.74 8.97
CA THR A 67 0.63 -31.98 7.84
C THR A 67 -0.32 -30.80 7.63
N SER A 68 -0.50 -29.97 8.65
CA SER A 68 -1.07 -28.63 8.50
C SER A 68 -0.52 -27.67 9.56
N LEU A 69 0.02 -26.54 9.07
CA LEU A 69 0.14 -25.31 9.81
C LEU A 69 -1.01 -24.42 9.33
N GLU A 70 -1.95 -24.14 10.21
CA GLU A 70 -3.08 -23.26 9.91
C GLU A 70 -2.95 -22.01 10.78
N VAL A 71 -3.05 -20.85 10.14
CA VAL A 71 -3.17 -19.57 10.84
C VAL A 71 -4.59 -19.09 10.60
N ARG A 72 -5.42 -19.09 11.65
CA ARG A 72 -6.82 -18.70 11.56
C ARG A 72 -7.16 -17.66 12.61
N ILE A 73 -8.13 -16.82 12.28
CA ILE A 73 -8.76 -15.91 13.22
C ILE A 73 -10.03 -16.61 13.70
N GLU A 74 -10.11 -16.90 15.00
CA GLU A 74 -11.26 -17.57 15.60
C GLU A 74 -12.30 -16.56 16.13
N ALA A 75 -13.39 -17.06 16.70
CA ALA A 75 -14.52 -16.25 17.18
C ALA A 75 -14.12 -15.23 18.28
N ASP A 76 -12.99 -15.45 18.96
CA ASP A 76 -12.42 -14.54 19.95
C ASP A 76 -11.59 -13.39 19.31
N LYS A 77 -11.50 -13.34 17.98
CA LYS A 77 -10.74 -12.37 17.18
C LYS A 77 -9.24 -12.38 17.44
N ALA A 78 -8.71 -13.38 18.14
CA ALA A 78 -7.28 -13.57 18.26
C ALA A 78 -6.75 -14.27 17.00
N LEU A 79 -5.49 -14.00 16.65
CA LEU A 79 -4.75 -14.77 15.67
C LEU A 79 -4.21 -16.01 16.36
N HIS A 80 -4.67 -17.19 15.94
CA HIS A 80 -4.21 -18.48 16.43
C HIS A 80 -3.23 -19.07 15.45
N VAL A 81 -2.06 -19.51 15.95
CA VAL A 81 -1.15 -20.37 15.20
C VAL A 81 -1.42 -21.80 15.65
N ILE A 82 -2.00 -22.60 14.76
CA ILE A 82 -2.46 -23.94 15.07
C ILE A 82 -1.59 -24.94 14.34
N LEU A 83 -0.97 -25.84 15.10
CA LEU A 83 -0.24 -26.98 14.59
C LEU A 83 -1.03 -28.25 14.89
N ASN A 84 -1.47 -28.96 13.85
CA ASN A 84 -2.21 -30.23 13.98
C ASN A 84 -3.45 -30.14 14.89
N GLY A 85 -4.20 -29.05 14.81
CA GLY A 85 -5.40 -28.80 15.62
C GLY A 85 -5.14 -28.30 17.04
N ASN A 86 -3.87 -28.21 17.47
CA ASN A 86 -3.48 -27.66 18.77
C ASN A 86 -3.00 -26.22 18.64
N ASP A 87 -3.48 -25.38 19.52
CA ASP A 87 -3.13 -23.96 19.58
C ASP A 87 -1.76 -23.80 20.26
N ILE A 88 -0.73 -23.49 19.49
CA ILE A 88 0.67 -23.42 19.97
C ILE A 88 1.15 -22.00 20.24
N GLY A 89 0.34 -21.01 19.87
CA GLY A 89 0.69 -19.61 20.04
C GLY A 89 -0.55 -18.75 19.89
N ARG A 90 -1.01 -18.21 21.03
CA ARG A 90 -2.09 -17.23 21.08
C ARG A 90 -1.49 -15.84 21.31
N ILE A 91 -1.57 -14.96 20.33
CA ILE A 91 -1.36 -13.53 20.59
C ILE A 91 -2.65 -13.02 21.25
N ALA A 92 -2.72 -13.13 22.57
CA ALA A 92 -3.92 -12.86 23.37
C ALA A 92 -4.43 -11.41 23.26
N ASN A 93 -3.61 -10.49 22.78
CA ASN A 93 -3.95 -9.08 22.54
C ASN A 93 -3.64 -8.66 21.08
N ALA A 94 -4.09 -9.43 20.09
CA ALA A 94 -4.30 -8.88 18.75
C ALA A 94 -5.47 -7.88 18.81
N ASN A 95 -5.26 -6.73 19.44
CA ASN A 95 -6.23 -5.66 19.42
C ASN A 95 -6.28 -5.17 17.97
N VAL A 96 -7.32 -5.56 17.23
CA VAL A 96 -7.64 -5.03 15.91
C VAL A 96 -8.08 -3.58 16.13
N GLY A 97 -7.11 -2.71 16.39
CA GLY A 97 -7.27 -1.28 16.58
C GLY A 97 -7.59 -0.63 15.24
N GLY A 98 -8.81 -0.88 14.75
CA GLY A 98 -9.26 -0.42 13.44
C GLY A 98 -8.82 -1.30 12.27
N PRO A 99 -9.39 -1.06 11.08
CA PRO A 99 -9.08 -1.84 9.89
C PRO A 99 -7.61 -1.67 9.50
N GLY A 100 -6.85 -2.77 9.49
CA GLY A 100 -5.60 -2.89 8.72
C GLY A 100 -4.26 -2.89 9.46
N GLN A 101 -4.21 -2.92 10.81
CA GLN A 101 -2.92 -2.95 11.52
C GLN A 101 -2.70 -4.24 12.33
N LEU A 102 -1.60 -4.93 12.04
CA LEU A 102 -1.05 -6.04 12.83
C LEU A 102 0.12 -5.51 13.67
N VAL A 103 0.00 -5.55 15.00
CA VAL A 103 1.07 -5.19 15.93
C VAL A 103 1.73 -6.46 16.43
N LEU A 104 3.03 -6.63 16.15
CA LEU A 104 3.85 -7.71 16.68
C LEU A 104 4.77 -7.14 17.77
N GLY A 105 4.34 -7.24 19.03
CA GLY A 105 5.12 -6.74 20.17
C GLY A 105 4.32 -6.69 21.47
N ASN A 106 5.02 -6.79 22.61
CA ASN A 106 4.41 -6.64 23.93
C ASN A 106 3.92 -5.19 24.13
N PRO A 107 2.62 -4.94 24.34
CA PRO A 107 2.07 -3.58 24.42
C PRO A 107 2.50 -2.81 25.68
N THR A 108 3.16 -3.45 26.65
CA THR A 108 3.56 -2.83 27.91
C THR A 108 5.02 -2.38 27.94
N GLY A 109 5.43 -1.60 26.93
CA GLY A 109 6.46 -0.55 27.07
C GLY A 109 7.84 -0.95 27.63
N THR A 110 8.30 -2.18 27.49
CA THR A 110 9.67 -2.53 27.88
C THR A 110 10.28 -3.42 26.79
N GLU A 111 10.94 -2.73 25.86
CA GLU A 111 11.85 -3.22 24.81
C GLU A 111 11.25 -4.14 23.73
N GLY A 112 11.32 -3.68 22.46
CA GLY A 112 11.17 -4.51 21.28
C GLY A 112 9.81 -4.51 20.56
N SER A 113 8.95 -3.50 20.74
CA SER A 113 7.73 -3.39 19.91
C SER A 113 8.05 -2.83 18.54
N ILE A 114 7.91 -3.64 17.49
CA ILE A 114 7.96 -3.16 16.11
C ILE A 114 6.55 -2.73 15.70
N THR A 115 6.29 -1.43 15.79
CA THR A 115 5.04 -0.84 15.28
C THR A 115 5.18 -0.62 13.78
N TYR A 116 4.67 -1.54 12.97
CA TYR A 116 4.51 -1.31 11.54
C TYR A 116 3.25 -0.45 11.32
N THR A 117 3.43 0.81 10.91
CA THR A 117 2.33 1.75 10.58
C THR A 117 1.55 1.34 9.33
N SER A 118 2.12 0.46 8.51
CA SER A 118 1.37 -0.23 7.46
C SER A 118 1.97 -1.61 7.22
N VAL A 119 1.16 -2.65 7.41
CA VAL A 119 1.39 -3.91 6.73
C VAL A 119 0.66 -3.77 5.40
N ASN A 120 1.40 -3.76 4.29
CA ASN A 120 0.81 -3.97 2.97
C ASN A 120 0.29 -5.41 2.93
N ALA A 121 -0.89 -5.65 3.49
CA ALA A 121 -1.73 -6.74 3.03
C ALA A 121 -2.03 -6.37 1.58
N ARG A 122 -1.36 -7.02 0.62
CA ARG A 122 -1.91 -7.13 -0.71
C ARG A 122 -3.28 -7.77 -0.48
N GLN A 123 -4.34 -6.96 -0.55
CA GLN A 123 -5.65 -7.51 -0.78
C GLN A 123 -5.53 -8.09 -2.18
N ASP A 124 -5.35 -9.41 -2.26
CA ASP A 124 -5.44 -10.11 -3.51
C ASP A 124 -6.79 -9.70 -4.11
N ALA A 125 -6.73 -8.96 -5.21
CA ALA A 125 -7.88 -8.45 -5.94
C ALA A 125 -8.59 -9.61 -6.66
N ASN A 126 -8.96 -10.64 -5.92
CA ASN A 126 -9.71 -11.79 -6.40
C ASN A 126 -10.94 -12.02 -5.52
N ALA A 127 -11.67 -10.94 -5.25
CA ALA A 127 -13.08 -10.99 -4.89
C ALA A 127 -13.88 -10.59 -6.14
N GLY A 128 -14.22 -11.60 -6.95
CA GLY A 128 -15.28 -11.65 -7.95
C GLY A 128 -15.65 -10.36 -8.69
N GLN A 129 -15.23 -10.24 -9.95
CA GLN A 129 -15.99 -9.53 -10.98
C GLN A 129 -17.34 -10.24 -11.16
N GLY A 130 -18.34 -9.83 -10.38
CA GLY A 130 -19.75 -10.14 -10.60
C GLY A 130 -20.46 -8.86 -10.99
N GLY A 131 -20.88 -8.76 -12.26
CA GLY A 131 -21.64 -7.63 -12.75
C GLY A 131 -22.92 -7.40 -11.96
N GLY A 132 -23.24 -6.12 -11.72
CA GLY A 132 -24.50 -5.69 -11.12
C GLY A 132 -24.33 -4.31 -10.51
N GLY A 133 -24.95 -3.31 -11.14
CA GLY A 133 -24.89 -1.91 -10.71
C GLY A 133 -25.28 -1.73 -9.24
N GLY A 134 -24.39 -1.09 -8.50
CA GLY A 134 -24.59 -0.65 -7.13
C GLY A 134 -23.77 0.60 -6.89
N ASN A 135 -24.45 1.71 -6.65
CA ASN A 135 -23.85 2.90 -6.03
C ASN A 135 -23.31 2.50 -4.66
N GLY A 136 -22.01 2.68 -4.42
CA GLY A 136 -21.40 2.45 -3.11
C GLY A 136 -20.05 1.77 -3.21
N GLY A 137 -19.03 2.57 -3.47
CA GLY A 137 -17.63 2.17 -3.46
C GLY A 137 -16.84 3.12 -4.33
N ASP A 138 -16.43 4.26 -3.77
CA ASP A 138 -15.29 5.01 -4.30
C ASP A 138 -14.06 4.10 -4.15
N ALA A 139 -13.96 3.11 -5.05
CA ALA A 139 -12.68 2.53 -5.40
C ALA A 139 -11.87 3.73 -5.87
N ALA A 140 -10.87 4.13 -5.08
CA ALA A 140 -10.02 5.28 -5.35
C ALA A 140 -9.75 5.35 -6.85
N VAL A 141 -10.51 6.21 -7.53
CA VAL A 141 -10.25 6.55 -8.92
C VAL A 141 -8.89 7.22 -8.84
N ASP A 142 -7.93 6.77 -9.65
CA ASP A 142 -6.64 7.46 -9.78
C ASP A 142 -6.93 8.97 -9.82
N GLY A 143 -6.52 9.70 -8.77
CA GLY A 143 -6.92 11.10 -8.55
C GLY A 143 -7.65 11.44 -7.23
N ASP A 144 -8.14 10.48 -6.42
CA ASP A 144 -8.77 10.82 -5.13
C ASP A 144 -7.70 11.13 -4.05
N PRO A 145 -7.63 12.36 -3.48
CA PRO A 145 -6.67 12.66 -2.44
C PRO A 145 -6.90 11.81 -1.19
N ALA A 146 -5.83 11.26 -0.62
CA ALA A 146 -5.83 10.87 0.78
C ALA A 146 -6.42 12.01 1.64
N PRO A 147 -7.22 11.70 2.66
CA PRO A 147 -8.00 12.69 3.41
C PRO A 147 -7.11 13.83 3.91
N GLY A 148 -7.43 15.06 3.47
CA GLY A 148 -6.73 16.28 3.85
C GLY A 148 -5.82 16.89 2.78
N ARG A 149 -5.58 16.20 1.66
CA ARG A 149 -4.88 16.78 0.50
C ARG A 149 -5.86 17.47 -0.45
N VAL A 150 -5.37 18.44 -1.22
CA VAL A 150 -6.12 19.08 -2.32
C VAL A 150 -5.49 18.65 -3.63
N LEU A 151 -6.29 18.12 -4.56
CA LEU A 151 -5.85 17.91 -5.94
C LEU A 151 -6.38 18.99 -6.85
N ILE A 152 -5.50 19.48 -7.71
CA ILE A 152 -5.84 20.31 -8.85
C ILE A 152 -5.59 19.47 -10.10
N HIS A 153 -6.66 19.13 -10.81
CA HIS A 153 -6.65 18.46 -12.10
C HIS A 153 -6.59 19.50 -13.21
N PHE A 154 -5.71 19.30 -14.18
CA PHE A 154 -5.74 20.01 -15.46
C PHE A 154 -5.49 19.01 -16.60
N GLY A 155 -5.91 19.35 -17.82
CA GLY A 155 -5.85 18.41 -18.94
C GLY A 155 -7.03 17.43 -18.99
N THR A 156 -7.07 16.63 -20.05
CA THR A 156 -8.16 15.70 -20.35
C THR A 156 -7.81 14.24 -20.04
N GLY A 157 -6.54 13.97 -19.72
CA GLY A 157 -6.09 12.67 -19.24
C GLY A 157 -6.39 12.47 -17.76
N ASN A 158 -6.05 11.28 -17.26
CA ASN A 158 -6.07 10.93 -15.85
C ASN A 158 -4.71 10.32 -15.48
N ASP A 159 -3.61 11.01 -15.85
CA ASP A 159 -2.25 10.58 -15.48
C ASP A 159 -1.71 11.44 -14.33
N SER A 160 -1.47 10.81 -13.17
CA SER A 160 -0.89 11.43 -11.98
C SER A 160 0.46 12.11 -12.21
N ALA A 161 1.23 11.70 -13.23
CA ALA A 161 2.53 12.29 -13.53
C ALA A 161 2.42 13.60 -14.35
N GLU A 162 1.33 13.78 -15.10
CA GLU A 162 1.20 14.86 -16.08
C GLU A 162 0.07 15.85 -15.74
N ASP A 163 -1.08 15.36 -15.26
CA ASP A 163 -2.34 16.12 -15.19
C ASP A 163 -2.68 16.64 -13.78
N TYR A 164 -1.87 16.31 -12.78
CA TYR A 164 -2.18 16.60 -11.37
C TYR A 164 -1.13 17.43 -10.65
N TYR A 165 -1.60 18.43 -9.92
CA TYR A 165 -0.87 18.99 -8.80
C TYR A 165 -1.51 18.55 -7.47
N VAL A 166 -0.75 17.77 -6.71
CA VAL A 166 -1.13 17.37 -5.34
C VAL A 166 -0.57 18.41 -4.37
N ILE A 167 -1.47 19.07 -3.65
CA ILE A 167 -1.12 19.94 -2.53
C ILE A 167 -1.25 19.12 -1.26
N ASP A 168 -0.12 18.83 -0.64
CA ASP A 168 -0.10 18.14 0.65
C ASP A 168 -0.71 19.00 1.75
N LYS A 169 -1.35 18.34 2.73
CA LYS A 169 -1.89 19.01 3.91
C LYS A 169 -0.75 19.61 4.73
N SER A 170 -0.48 20.89 4.49
CA SER A 170 0.40 21.68 5.32
C SER A 170 -0.36 22.11 6.57
N ASP A 171 -0.24 21.36 7.67
CA ASP A 171 -0.92 21.69 8.92
C ASP A 171 -0.28 22.91 9.58
N ALA A 172 -0.84 24.09 9.31
CA ALA A 172 -0.45 25.37 9.89
C ALA A 172 -1.27 25.72 11.15
N THR A 173 -1.94 24.75 11.77
CA THR A 173 -2.59 24.97 13.08
C THR A 173 -1.56 25.07 14.20
N LEU A 174 -1.97 25.56 15.38
CA LEU A 174 -1.09 25.65 16.56
C LEU A 174 -0.47 24.29 16.93
N ASN A 175 -1.21 23.19 16.75
CA ASN A 175 -0.72 21.83 16.96
C ASN A 175 0.24 21.39 15.84
N GLY A 176 -0.10 21.65 14.57
CA GLY A 176 0.74 21.32 13.42
C GLY A 176 2.08 22.06 13.39
N LEU A 177 2.13 23.25 14.01
CA LEU A 177 3.32 24.07 14.19
C LEU A 177 4.06 23.82 15.52
N GLY A 178 3.52 22.99 16.43
CA GLY A 178 4.17 22.64 17.69
C GLY A 178 4.17 23.74 18.77
N ILE A 179 3.28 24.73 18.65
CA ILE A 179 3.20 25.90 19.56
C ILE A 179 1.95 25.93 20.44
N ALA A 180 1.09 24.90 20.38
CA ALA A 180 -0.13 24.85 21.19
C ALA A 180 0.11 24.87 22.70
N ASP A 181 1.19 24.22 23.16
CA ASP A 181 1.59 24.16 24.56
C ASP A 181 2.70 25.17 24.90
N ALA A 182 2.83 26.26 24.14
CA ALA A 182 3.78 27.31 24.46
C ALA A 182 3.37 28.02 25.76
N ASP A 183 4.28 28.02 26.74
CA ASP A 183 4.08 28.60 28.05
C ASP A 183 5.21 29.58 28.39
N VAL A 184 4.87 30.71 29.00
CA VAL A 184 5.76 31.82 29.36
C VAL A 184 5.70 32.11 30.86
N THR A 185 5.06 31.26 31.65
CA THR A 185 4.89 31.49 33.11
C THR A 185 6.19 31.43 33.90
N THR A 186 7.21 30.71 33.42
CA THR A 186 8.54 30.61 34.03
C THR A 186 9.63 31.00 33.05
N GLN A 187 10.80 31.43 33.55
CA GLN A 187 11.94 31.80 32.70
C GLN A 187 12.38 30.64 31.79
N THR A 188 12.41 29.42 32.32
CA THR A 188 12.77 28.23 31.55
C THR A 188 11.73 27.92 30.46
N ASN A 189 10.43 27.95 30.80
CA ASN A 189 9.37 27.71 29.81
C ASN A 189 9.37 28.78 28.71
N ALA A 190 9.59 30.05 29.07
CA ALA A 190 9.70 31.13 28.11
C ALA A 190 10.84 30.90 27.10
N GLN A 191 11.99 30.39 27.56
CA GLN A 191 13.14 30.13 26.69
C GLN A 191 12.89 28.94 25.75
N THR A 192 12.22 27.88 26.23
CA THR A 192 11.78 26.76 25.38
C THR A 192 10.71 27.18 24.38
N SER A 193 9.75 27.99 24.80
CA SER A 193 8.68 28.51 23.93
C SER A 193 9.24 29.40 22.82
N LEU A 194 10.28 30.17 23.10
CA LEU A 194 10.95 31.00 22.08
C LEU A 194 11.56 30.14 20.97
N THR A 195 12.27 29.06 21.32
CA THR A 195 12.79 28.11 20.33
C THR A 195 11.67 27.43 19.55
N ARG A 196 10.58 27.01 20.20
CA ARG A 196 9.42 26.43 19.50
C ARG A 196 8.79 27.40 18.51
N ILE A 197 8.72 28.69 18.84
CA ILE A 197 8.20 29.73 17.96
C ILE A 197 9.14 29.96 16.77
N GLU A 198 10.46 29.94 16.97
CA GLU A 198 11.44 30.03 15.89
C GLU A 198 11.29 28.87 14.90
N ASP A 199 11.18 27.63 15.39
CA ASP A 199 10.95 26.45 14.56
C ASP A 199 9.61 26.52 13.82
N ALA A 200 8.54 26.96 14.51
CA ALA A 200 7.23 27.17 13.91
C ALA A 200 7.26 28.23 12.80
N LEU A 201 8.04 29.31 12.98
CA LEU A 201 8.21 30.36 11.99
C LEU A 201 8.91 29.83 10.74
N VAL A 202 9.98 29.05 10.90
CA VAL A 202 10.68 28.39 9.78
C VAL A 202 9.70 27.48 9.03
N ARG A 203 8.96 26.64 9.74
CA ARG A 203 7.97 25.72 9.14
C ARG A 203 6.86 26.48 8.39
N HIS A 204 6.38 27.58 8.93
CA HIS A 204 5.39 28.43 8.25
C HIS A 204 5.98 29.08 6.98
N ALA A 205 7.25 29.50 7.01
CA ALA A 205 7.93 30.03 5.83
C ALA A 205 8.16 28.95 4.76
N GLU A 206 8.47 27.72 5.15
CA GLU A 206 8.56 26.56 4.26
C GLU A 206 7.22 26.29 3.57
N ILE A 207 6.12 26.23 4.34
CA ILE A 207 4.76 26.04 3.80
C ILE A 207 4.44 27.15 2.78
N ARG A 208 4.74 28.43 3.10
CA ARG A 208 4.53 29.54 2.19
C ARG A 208 5.37 29.43 0.92
N THR A 209 6.62 29.00 1.04
CA THR A 209 7.53 28.84 -0.09
C THR A 209 7.06 27.72 -1.02
N TYR A 210 6.62 26.60 -0.45
CA TYR A 210 6.03 25.49 -1.18
C TYR A 210 4.76 25.91 -1.94
N LEU A 211 3.82 26.58 -1.26
CA LEU A 211 2.60 27.07 -1.90
C LEU A 211 2.88 28.13 -2.97
N GLY A 212 3.86 29.01 -2.75
CA GLY A 212 4.30 29.98 -3.75
C GLY A 212 4.91 29.32 -4.98
N GLY A 213 5.71 28.27 -4.79
CA GLY A 213 6.24 27.45 -5.90
C GLY A 213 5.13 26.79 -6.71
N LEU A 214 4.10 26.24 -6.04
CA LEU A 214 2.93 25.66 -6.71
C LEU A 214 2.08 26.72 -7.42
N GLN A 215 1.90 27.91 -6.85
CA GLN A 215 1.23 29.03 -7.53
C GLN A 215 1.93 29.40 -8.83
N ASN A 216 3.27 29.54 -8.81
CA ASN A 216 4.03 29.85 -10.02
C ASN A 216 3.87 28.76 -11.10
N ARG A 217 3.93 27.49 -10.70
CA ARG A 217 3.69 26.37 -11.61
C ARG A 217 2.28 26.40 -12.18
N LEU A 218 1.27 26.66 -11.35
CA LEU A 218 -0.13 26.75 -11.78
C LEU A 218 -0.34 27.92 -12.74
N GLU A 219 0.21 29.10 -12.47
CA GLU A 219 0.15 30.25 -13.37
C GLU A 219 0.77 29.93 -14.74
N ASN A 220 1.94 29.28 -14.76
CA ASN A 220 2.59 28.84 -15.99
C ASN A 220 1.75 27.79 -16.74
N THR A 221 1.16 26.83 -16.02
CA THR A 221 0.26 25.82 -16.61
C THR A 221 -0.98 26.47 -17.20
N VAL A 222 -1.63 27.38 -16.48
CA VAL A 222 -2.81 28.12 -16.97
C VAL A 222 -2.47 28.95 -18.20
N SER A 223 -1.33 29.64 -18.21
CA SER A 223 -0.87 30.40 -19.38
C SER A 223 -0.66 29.49 -20.60
N ASN A 224 0.03 28.35 -20.43
CA ASN A 224 0.22 27.38 -21.51
C ASN A 224 -1.09 26.79 -22.03
N LEU A 225 -2.01 26.40 -21.13
CA LEU A 225 -3.31 25.88 -21.51
C LEU A 225 -4.17 26.92 -22.24
N THR A 226 -4.06 28.19 -21.85
CA THR A 226 -4.75 29.30 -22.53
C THR A 226 -4.24 29.46 -23.96
N ILE A 227 -2.91 29.45 -24.14
CA ILE A 227 -2.28 29.51 -25.47
C ILE A 227 -2.67 28.28 -26.32
N GLN A 228 -2.68 27.09 -25.72
CA GLN A 228 -3.09 25.87 -26.40
C GLN A 228 -4.56 25.90 -26.82
N SER A 229 -5.44 26.41 -25.95
CA SER A 229 -6.86 26.60 -26.25
C SER A 229 -7.05 27.59 -27.39
N GLU A 230 -6.33 28.71 -27.40
CA GLU A 230 -6.39 29.70 -28.48
C GLU A 230 -5.91 29.11 -29.82
N ASN A 231 -4.79 28.40 -29.81
CA ASN A 231 -4.26 27.72 -31.01
C ASN A 231 -5.19 26.62 -31.54
N THR A 232 -5.86 25.90 -30.63
CA THR A 232 -6.82 24.84 -31.00
C THR A 232 -8.07 25.45 -31.60
N ALA A 233 -8.63 26.50 -30.99
CA ALA A 233 -9.79 27.22 -31.51
C ALA A 233 -9.49 27.88 -32.87
N ALA A 234 -8.28 28.44 -33.05
CA ALA A 234 -7.86 29.00 -34.33
C ALA A 234 -7.70 27.92 -35.41
N SER A 235 -7.16 26.75 -35.06
CA SER A 235 -7.08 25.59 -35.97
C SER A 235 -8.47 25.07 -36.35
N GLU A 236 -9.38 24.97 -35.39
CA GLU A 236 -10.77 24.57 -35.61
C GLU A 236 -11.50 25.55 -36.53
N SER A 237 -11.37 26.86 -36.30
CA SER A 237 -11.93 27.89 -37.18
C SER A 237 -11.41 27.74 -38.61
N ARG A 238 -10.11 27.49 -38.80
CA ARG A 238 -9.53 27.28 -40.14
C ARG A 238 -10.09 26.04 -40.83
N ILE A 239 -10.25 24.93 -40.10
CA ILE A 239 -10.81 23.70 -40.66
C ILE A 239 -12.29 23.92 -41.03
N SER A 240 -13.08 24.47 -40.09
CA SER A 240 -14.49 24.77 -40.33
C SER A 240 -14.69 25.73 -41.50
N ASP A 241 -13.87 26.79 -41.61
CA ASP A 241 -13.97 27.76 -42.71
C ASP A 241 -13.59 27.14 -44.07
N VAL A 242 -12.58 26.25 -44.11
CA VAL A 242 -12.19 25.54 -45.35
C VAL A 242 -13.29 24.57 -45.78
N ASP A 243 -13.87 23.81 -44.85
CA ASP A 243 -14.94 22.87 -45.14
C ASP A 243 -16.20 23.59 -45.66
N VAL A 244 -16.57 24.72 -45.03
CA VAL A 244 -17.68 25.57 -45.50
C VAL A 244 -17.38 26.16 -46.87
N ALA A 245 -16.16 26.65 -47.12
CA ALA A 245 -15.78 27.17 -48.43
C ALA A 245 -15.84 26.11 -49.54
N GLN A 246 -15.44 24.87 -49.25
CA GLN A 246 -15.49 23.75 -50.19
C GLN A 246 -16.94 23.33 -50.52
N GLU A 247 -17.82 23.28 -49.51
CA GLU A 247 -19.25 23.03 -49.71
C GLU A 247 -19.91 24.16 -50.51
N MET A 248 -19.58 25.42 -50.22
CA MET A 248 -20.06 26.58 -50.97
C MET A 248 -19.56 26.57 -52.43
N GLN A 249 -18.31 26.19 -52.67
CA GLN A 249 -17.78 26.02 -54.03
C GLN A 249 -18.55 24.94 -54.79
N THR A 250 -18.82 23.80 -54.14
CA THR A 250 -19.57 22.69 -54.73
C THR A 250 -21.02 23.10 -55.01
N PHE A 251 -21.66 23.80 -54.07
CA PHE A 251 -22.99 24.38 -54.24
C PHE A 251 -23.05 25.36 -55.41
N ILE A 252 -22.13 26.32 -55.50
CA ILE A 252 -22.05 27.28 -56.61
C ILE A 252 -21.78 26.55 -57.94
N ARG A 253 -20.88 25.58 -57.97
CA ARG A 253 -20.61 24.79 -59.18
C ARG A 253 -21.88 24.07 -59.65
N ASN A 254 -22.63 23.45 -58.74
CA ASN A 254 -23.89 22.79 -59.07
C ASN A 254 -24.95 23.80 -59.54
N GLN A 255 -25.01 24.98 -58.93
CA GLN A 255 -25.90 26.06 -59.35
C GLN A 255 -25.56 26.60 -60.74
N VAL A 256 -24.27 26.78 -61.05
CA VAL A 256 -23.80 27.20 -62.39
C VAL A 256 -24.05 26.10 -63.43
N LEU A 257 -23.82 24.83 -63.09
CA LEU A 257 -24.11 23.69 -63.98
C LEU A 257 -25.60 23.58 -64.29
N THR A 258 -26.48 23.74 -63.30
CA THR A 258 -27.93 23.70 -63.51
C THR A 258 -28.41 24.89 -64.36
N GLN A 259 -27.92 26.11 -64.10
CA GLN A 259 -28.23 27.27 -64.94
C GLN A 259 -27.69 27.13 -66.37
N SER A 260 -26.47 26.58 -66.53
CA SER A 260 -25.87 26.31 -67.84
C SER A 260 -26.63 25.23 -68.59
N ALA A 261 -27.06 24.16 -67.92
CA ALA A 261 -27.86 23.10 -68.52
C ALA A 261 -29.22 23.62 -69.00
N VAL A 262 -29.88 24.51 -68.25
CA VAL A 262 -31.14 25.15 -68.68
C VAL A 262 -30.91 26.07 -69.88
N SER A 263 -29.85 26.89 -69.86
CA SER A 263 -29.47 27.77 -70.98
C SER A 263 -29.09 26.99 -72.24
N MET A 264 -28.32 25.90 -72.09
CA MET A 264 -27.98 24.99 -73.19
C MET A 264 -29.20 24.22 -73.70
N LEU A 265 -30.12 23.79 -72.83
CA LEU A 265 -31.38 23.16 -73.25
C LEU A 265 -32.28 24.14 -74.03
N THR A 266 -32.32 25.41 -73.62
CA THR A 266 -33.09 26.43 -74.35
C THR A 266 -32.46 26.76 -75.69
N GLN A 267 -31.13 26.84 -75.78
CA GLN A 267 -30.41 27.05 -77.04
C GLN A 267 -30.45 25.84 -77.97
N ALA A 268 -30.38 24.62 -77.43
CA ALA A 268 -30.58 23.38 -78.18
C ALA A 268 -32.02 23.20 -78.65
N ASN A 269 -33.01 23.77 -77.95
CA ASN A 269 -34.41 23.80 -78.40
C ASN A 269 -34.69 24.87 -79.46
N SER A 270 -33.91 25.97 -79.49
CA SER A 270 -34.08 27.05 -80.47
C SER A 270 -33.34 26.79 -81.79
N MET A 271 -32.20 26.09 -81.77
CA MET A 271 -31.45 25.71 -82.97
C MET A 271 -32.30 24.93 -84.02
N PRO A 272 -33.04 23.87 -83.66
CA PRO A 272 -33.88 23.13 -84.60
C PRO A 272 -34.98 23.98 -85.23
N ARG A 273 -35.53 24.95 -84.48
CA ARG A 273 -36.57 25.87 -84.98
C ARG A 273 -36.02 26.83 -86.03
N MET A 274 -34.78 27.28 -85.88
CA MET A 274 -34.10 28.13 -86.84
C MET A 274 -33.75 27.37 -88.13
N VAL A 275 -33.38 26.09 -88.02
CA VAL A 275 -33.18 25.23 -89.19
C VAL A 275 -34.51 24.98 -89.91
N MET A 276 -35.61 24.73 -89.19
CA MET A 276 -36.95 24.60 -89.78
C MET A 276 -37.40 25.83 -90.57
N SER A 277 -36.95 27.04 -90.19
CA SER A 277 -37.23 28.26 -90.97
C SER A 277 -36.36 28.46 -92.22
N LEU A 278 -35.32 27.63 -92.42
CA LEU A 278 -34.43 27.68 -93.59
C LEU A 278 -34.73 26.60 -94.63
N ILE A 279 -35.58 25.62 -94.30
CA ILE A 279 -36.05 24.56 -95.23
C ILE A 279 -37.45 24.84 -95.77
N PHE A 280 -38.03 25.99 -95.43
CA PHE A 280 -39.26 26.56 -95.97
C PHE A 280 -38.95 27.94 -96.55
#